data_AF-A0A087UER1-F1
#
_entry.id   AF-A0A087UER1-F1
#
_cell.length_a   1.000
_cell.length_b   1.000
_cell.length_c   1.000
_cell.angle_alpha   90.00
_cell.angle_beta   90.00
_cell.angle_gamma   90.00
#
_symmetry.space_group_name_H-M   'P 1'
#
loop_
_entity.id
_entity.type
_entity.pdbx_description
1 polymer ?
#
loop_
_entity_poly.entity_id
_entity_poly.type
_entity_poly.pdbx_seq_one_letter_code
_entity_poly.pdbx_strand_id
1 'polypeptide(L)'
;MIASLLTYLIFIWCSPYLLHLTSGREQKVAEVSDVTGTFRDACETMPSTIQVTKEEYDELGNVVRACEGTIAVTKCEGTCTSQIQPSVVTPTG
;
A
#
# COMPACT_ATOMS: atom_id res chain seq x y z
N MET A 1 -26.30 32.11 -43.27
CA MET A 1 -27.35 31.37 -42.52
C MET A 1 -27.07 29.87 -42.44
N ILE A 2 -26.67 29.18 -43.51
CA ILE A 2 -26.41 27.72 -43.53
C ILE A 2 -25.20 27.30 -42.66
N ALA A 3 -24.15 28.12 -42.60
CA ALA A 3 -22.94 27.83 -41.81
C ALA A 3 -23.21 27.71 -40.30
N SER A 4 -24.13 28.51 -39.76
CA SER A 4 -24.50 28.49 -38.34
C SER A 4 -25.29 27.22 -37.96
N LEU A 5 -26.07 26.68 -38.89
CA LEU A 5 -26.83 25.44 -38.69
C LEU A 5 -25.89 24.22 -38.67
N LEU A 6 -24.88 24.20 -39.54
CA LEU A 6 -23.89 23.12 -39.56
C LEU A 6 -23.05 23.07 -38.29
N THR A 7 -22.62 24.23 -37.76
CA THR A 7 -21.92 24.28 -36.47
C THR A 7 -22.80 23.80 -35.32
N TYR A 8 -24.08 24.18 -35.30
CA TYR A 8 -25.00 23.79 -34.23
C TYR A 8 -25.25 22.27 -34.21
N LEU A 9 -25.39 21.65 -35.38
CA LEU A 9 -25.56 20.20 -35.52
C LEU A 9 -24.30 19.43 -35.07
N ILE A 10 -23.10 19.94 -35.38
CA ILE A 10 -21.83 19.35 -34.92
C ILE A 10 -21.72 19.41 -33.40
N PHE A 11 -22.08 20.51 -32.75
CA PHE A 11 -22.06 20.61 -31.28
C PHE A 11 -23.06 19.65 -30.62
N ILE A 12 -24.28 19.53 -31.16
CA ILE A 12 -25.31 18.62 -30.63
C ILE A 12 -24.90 17.14 -30.79
N TRP A 13 -24.25 16.77 -31.89
CA TRP A 13 -23.80 15.39 -32.13
C TRP A 13 -22.49 15.06 -31.41
N CYS A 14 -21.62 16.06 -31.18
CA CYS A 14 -20.34 15.88 -30.48
C CYS A 14 -20.53 15.85 -28.95
N SER A 15 -21.52 16.57 -28.42
CA SER A 15 -21.82 16.60 -26.97
C SER A 15 -22.10 15.22 -26.33
N PRO A 16 -22.91 14.32 -26.92
CA PRO A 16 -23.10 12.97 -26.37
C PRO A 16 -21.87 12.09 -26.55
N TYR A 17 -21.09 12.28 -27.62
CA TYR A 17 -19.85 11.52 -27.86
C TYR A 17 -18.75 11.88 -26.86
N LEU A 18 -18.61 13.16 -26.51
CA LEU A 18 -17.71 13.62 -25.45
C LEU A 18 -18.13 13.13 -24.05
N LEU A 19 -19.44 13.13 -23.75
CA LEU A 19 -19.98 12.56 -22.50
C LEU A 19 -19.70 11.05 -22.40
N HIS A 20 -19.70 10.33 -23.51
CA HIS A 20 -19.44 8.89 -23.53
C HIS A 20 -17.96 8.52 -23.36
N LEU A 21 -17.02 9.41 -23.76
CA LEU A 21 -15.58 9.23 -23.55
C LEU A 21 -15.16 9.45 -22.08
N THR A 22 -15.96 10.16 -21.29
CA THR A 22 -15.80 10.22 -19.83
C THR A 22 -16.54 9.08 -19.10
N SER A 23 -17.43 8.37 -19.78
CA SER A 23 -18.20 7.25 -19.24
C SER A 23 -17.50 5.91 -19.48
N GLY A 24 -16.22 5.85 -19.10
CA GLY A 24 -15.35 4.67 -19.19
C GLY A 24 -14.82 4.22 -17.84
N ARG A 25 -15.65 4.17 -16.79
CA ARG A 25 -15.47 3.34 -15.57
C ARG A 25 -16.72 3.41 -14.69
N GLU A 26 -17.73 2.57 -14.98
CA GLU A 26 -18.57 2.07 -13.89
C GLU A 26 -17.76 1.00 -13.15
N GLN A 27 -16.97 1.43 -12.17
CA GLN A 27 -16.60 0.53 -11.09
C GLN A 27 -17.79 0.43 -10.16
N LYS A 28 -18.39 -0.75 -10.12
CA LYS A 28 -19.23 -1.19 -9.02
C LYS A 28 -18.33 -1.29 -7.77
N VAL A 29 -18.04 -0.15 -7.14
CA VAL A 29 -17.42 -0.11 -5.82
C VAL A 29 -18.51 -0.58 -4.87
N ALA A 30 -18.41 -1.82 -4.42
CA ALA A 30 -19.16 -2.26 -3.26
C ALA A 30 -18.78 -1.30 -2.12
N GLU A 31 -19.77 -0.60 -1.59
CA GLU A 31 -19.66 0.28 -0.44
C GLU A 31 -19.29 -0.58 0.79
N VAL A 32 -17.99 -0.79 0.99
CA VAL A 32 -17.45 -1.16 2.29
C VAL A 32 -17.33 0.16 3.04
N SER A 33 -18.14 0.31 4.08
CA SER A 33 -18.19 1.51 4.91
C SER A 33 -16.79 1.87 5.41
N ASP A 34 -16.23 2.93 4.82
CA ASP A 34 -14.99 3.56 5.22
C ASP A 34 -15.17 4.16 6.62
N VAL A 35 -14.81 3.40 7.65
CA VAL A 35 -14.53 4.00 8.96
C VAL A 35 -13.19 4.72 8.80
N THR A 36 -13.25 5.93 8.26
CA THR A 36 -12.15 6.91 8.21
C THR A 36 -10.85 6.37 7.60
N GLY A 37 -10.82 6.26 6.28
CA GLY A 37 -9.66 5.94 5.43
C GLY A 37 -8.65 7.07 5.34
N THR A 38 -8.21 7.58 6.49
CA THR A 38 -7.01 8.42 6.61
C THR A 38 -5.82 7.66 7.19
N PHE A 39 -5.89 6.33 7.29
CA PHE A 39 -4.68 5.52 7.36
C PHE A 39 -4.14 5.39 5.93
N ARG A 40 -3.50 6.46 5.45
CA ARG A 40 -2.61 6.38 4.29
C ARG A 40 -1.69 5.19 4.53
N ASP A 41 -1.36 4.41 3.51
CA ASP A 41 -0.30 3.40 3.54
C ASP A 41 1.02 4.08 3.94
N ALA A 42 1.20 4.26 5.24
CA ALA A 42 2.27 5.02 5.84
C ALA A 42 3.22 3.99 6.43
N CYS A 43 4.05 3.43 5.55
CA CYS A 43 5.16 2.57 5.91
C CYS A 43 6.45 3.33 5.62
N GLU A 44 7.23 3.58 6.66
CA GLU A 44 8.44 4.38 6.59
C GLU A 44 9.59 3.73 7.35
N THR A 45 10.83 4.08 6.96
CA THR A 45 12.02 3.57 7.64
C THR A 45 12.36 4.47 8.81
N MET A 46 12.24 3.93 10.02
CA MET A 46 12.51 4.63 11.27
C MET A 46 13.81 4.13 11.92
N PRO A 47 14.64 5.03 12.49
CA PRO A 47 15.78 4.62 13.28
C PRO A 47 15.31 3.90 14.55
N SER A 48 15.91 2.75 14.84
CA SER A 48 15.57 1.93 16.00
C SER A 48 16.82 1.27 16.57
N THR A 49 16.70 0.70 17.76
CA THR A 49 17.75 -0.12 18.37
C THR A 49 17.27 -1.55 18.54
N ILE A 50 18.15 -2.52 18.32
CA ILE A 50 17.89 -3.94 18.61
C ILE A 50 18.93 -4.49 19.58
N GLN A 51 18.49 -5.41 20.43
CA GLN A 51 19.37 -6.20 21.28
C GLN A 51 19.79 -7.46 20.52
N VAL A 52 21.09 -7.74 20.52
CA VAL A 52 21.67 -8.91 19.87
C VAL A 52 22.46 -9.68 20.92
N THR A 53 22.23 -10.98 20.98
CA THR A 53 22.98 -11.91 21.81
C THR A 53 23.68 -12.91 20.92
N LYS A 54 24.98 -13.12 21.15
CA LYS A 54 25.79 -14.13 20.46
C LYS A 54 26.35 -15.09 21.49
N GLU A 55 26.05 -16.37 21.33
CA GLU A 55 26.66 -17.46 22.09
C GLU A 55 27.74 -18.13 21.23
N GLU A 56 28.85 -18.50 21.87
CA GLU A 56 29.90 -19.30 21.27
C GLU A 56 29.91 -20.67 21.92
N TYR A 57 29.95 -21.70 21.08
CA TYR A 57 29.88 -23.08 21.48
C TYR A 57 31.23 -23.77 21.26
N ASP A 58 31.59 -24.71 22.12
CA ASP A 58 32.70 -25.64 21.88
C ASP A 58 32.31 -26.76 20.90
N GLU A 59 33.27 -27.63 20.58
CA GLU A 59 33.07 -28.81 19.72
C GLU A 59 32.05 -29.82 20.28
N LEU A 60 31.73 -29.73 21.58
CA LEU A 60 30.76 -30.58 22.26
C LEU A 60 29.37 -29.92 22.33
N GLY A 61 29.22 -28.69 21.84
CA GLY A 61 27.97 -27.92 21.83
C GLY A 61 27.66 -27.18 23.14
N ASN A 62 28.62 -27.04 24.07
CA ASN A 62 28.43 -26.26 25.29
C ASN A 62 28.73 -24.78 25.05
N VAL A 63 27.95 -23.88 25.66
CA VAL A 63 28.23 -22.45 25.62
C VAL A 63 29.50 -22.14 26.41
N VAL A 64 30.54 -21.69 25.72
CA VAL A 64 31.80 -21.24 26.32
C VAL A 64 31.84 -19.75 26.57
N ARG A 65 31.04 -18.97 25.82
CA ARG A 65 30.98 -17.52 25.95
C ARG A 65 29.64 -17.00 25.44
N ALA A 66 29.08 -16.02 26.14
CA ALA A 66 27.95 -15.22 25.66
C ALA A 66 28.36 -13.75 25.59
N CYS A 67 27.97 -13.08 24.51
CA CYS A 67 28.15 -11.65 24.32
C CYS A 67 26.80 -11.01 24.02
N GLU A 68 26.55 -9.84 24.59
CA GLU A 68 25.33 -9.07 24.38
C GLU A 68 25.69 -7.67 23.91
N GLY A 69 24.87 -7.10 23.04
CA GLY A 69 25.08 -5.76 22.54
C GLY A 69 23.82 -5.14 21.96
N THR A 70 23.74 -3.81 22.05
CA THR A 70 22.70 -3.03 21.41
C THR A 70 23.26 -2.39 20.14
N ILE A 71 22.56 -2.54 19.02
CA ILE A 71 22.95 -1.91 17.75
C ILE A 71 21.83 -1.03 17.21
N ALA A 72 22.22 0.12 16.64
CA ALA A 72 21.29 0.99 15.93
C ALA A 72 21.07 0.44 14.51
N VAL A 73 19.81 0.32 14.13
CA VAL A 73 19.35 -0.17 12.82
C VAL A 73 18.25 0.75 12.31
N THR A 74 17.84 0.59 11.06
CA THR A 74 16.66 1.27 10.53
C THR A 74 15.60 0.21 10.23
N LYS A 75 14.42 0.32 10.84
CA LYS A 75 13.30 -0.62 10.68
C LYS A 75 12.21 -0.01 9.83
N CYS A 76 11.54 -0.82 9.02
CA CYS A 76 10.31 -0.40 8.35
C CYS A 76 9.13 -0.58 9.32
N GLU A 77 8.41 0.50 9.60
CA GLU A 77 7.24 0.51 10.48
C GLU A 77 6.06 1.18 9.78
N GLY A 78 4.86 0.62 9.94
CA GLY A 78 3.66 1.18 9.32
C GLY A 78 2.54 0.21 9.04
N THR A 79 1.56 0.69 8.29
CA THR A 79 0.38 -0.07 7.85
C THR A 79 0.32 -0.15 6.33
N CYS A 80 -0.08 -1.31 5.81
CA CYS A 80 -0.27 -1.55 4.38
C CYS A 80 -1.68 -2.05 4.11
N THR A 81 -2.28 -1.60 3.01
CA THR A 81 -3.56 -2.10 2.51
C THR A 81 -3.37 -3.44 1.80
N SER A 82 -4.07 -4.49 2.25
CA SER A 82 -4.06 -5.81 1.62
C SER A 82 -5.48 -6.35 1.38
N GLN A 83 -5.63 -7.17 0.33
CA GLN A 83 -6.89 -7.90 0.04
C GLN A 83 -7.00 -9.21 0.86
N ILE A 84 -5.92 -9.62 1.53
CA ILE A 84 -5.83 -10.81 2.37
C ILE A 84 -5.51 -10.36 3.78
N GLN A 85 -6.24 -10.87 4.77
CA GLN A 85 -5.99 -10.53 6.17
C GLN A 85 -4.63 -11.07 6.60
N PRO A 86 -3.67 -10.20 7.02
CA PRO A 86 -2.37 -10.68 7.47
C PRO A 86 -2.55 -11.53 8.73
N SER A 87 -1.85 -12.65 8.78
CA SER A 87 -1.89 -13.57 9.92
C SER A 87 -0.65 -13.37 10.80
N VAL A 88 -0.80 -13.57 12.11
CA VAL A 88 0.33 -13.54 13.07
C VAL A 88 1.19 -14.81 12.95
N VAL A 89 0.70 -15.84 12.25
CA VAL A 89 1.28 -17.19 12.23
C VAL A 89 2.13 -17.43 10.98
N THR A 90 1.76 -16.83 9.84
CA THR A 90 2.42 -17.00 8.54
C THR A 90 2.89 -15.65 8.00
N PRO A 91 4.20 -15.47 7.71
CA PRO A 91 4.74 -14.19 7.26
C PRO A 91 4.20 -13.72 5.89
N THR A 92 3.56 -14.60 5.11
CA THR A 92 2.98 -14.26 3.79
C THR A 92 1.46 -14.17 3.76
N GLY A 93 0.77 -14.43 4.88
CA GLY A 93 -0.63 -14.90 4.80
C GLY A 93 -0.65 -16.38 4.46
#